data_AF-A0A4Q4CNJ7-F1
#
_entry.id   AF-A0A4Q4CNJ7-F1
#
_cell.length_a   1.000
_cell.length_b   1.000
_cell.length_c   1.000
_cell.angle_alpha   90.00
_cell.angle_beta   90.00
_cell.angle_gamma   90.00
#
_symmetry.space_group_name_H-M   'P 1'
#
loop_
_entity.id
_entity.type
_entity.pdbx_description
1 polymer ?
#
loop_
_entity_poly.entity_id
_entity_poly.type
_entity_poly.pdbx_seq_one_letter_code
_entity_poly.pdbx_strand_id
1 'polypeptide(L)' 'LRSTWFDAPDLAAQQAICRDIQREAMREVPYYPLGQYLQPTAYRSNLTGILDGFATFWNVRRT' A
#
# COMPACT_ATOMS: atom_id res chain seq x y z
N LEU A 1 1.80 -12.30 16.73
CA LEU A 1 1.13 -11.62 15.58
C LEU A 1 2.08 -11.37 14.41
N ARG A 2 3.20 -10.64 14.57
CA ARG A 2 4.13 -10.34 13.45
C ARG A 2 4.74 -11.59 12.80
N SER A 3 5.48 -12.43 13.54
CA SER A 3 6.15 -13.62 12.96
C SER A 3 5.11 -14.59 12.36
N THR A 4 4.04 -14.86 13.12
CA THR A 4 2.93 -15.72 12.69
C THR A 4 2.23 -15.25 11.42
N TRP A 5 2.22 -13.94 11.11
CA TRP A 5 1.67 -13.42 9.85
C TRP A 5 2.56 -13.74 8.64
N PHE A 6 3.90 -13.69 8.83
CA PHE A 6 4.86 -14.11 7.82
C PHE A 6 4.83 -15.63 7.60
N ASP A 7 4.65 -16.39 8.68
CA ASP A 7 4.64 -17.86 8.66
C ASP A 7 3.27 -18.47 8.26
N ALA A 8 2.28 -17.64 7.91
CA ALA A 8 0.93 -18.11 7.63
C ALA A 8 0.92 -19.06 6.41
N PRO A 9 0.22 -20.21 6.49
CA PRO A 9 0.28 -21.26 5.46
C PRO A 9 -0.48 -20.89 4.18
N ASP A 10 -1.40 -19.93 4.27
CA ASP A 10 -2.21 -19.46 3.16
C ASP A 10 -2.71 -18.02 3.40
N LEU A 11 -3.35 -17.47 2.36
CA LEU A 11 -3.88 -16.11 2.39
C LEU A 11 -5.00 -15.93 3.43
N ALA A 12 -5.85 -16.94 3.63
CA ALA A 12 -6.99 -16.83 4.55
C ALA A 12 -6.49 -16.71 6.00
N ALA A 13 -5.51 -17.53 6.39
CA ALA A 13 -4.82 -17.46 7.68
C ALA A 13 -4.06 -16.14 7.84
N GLN A 14 -3.34 -15.70 6.80
CA GLN A 14 -2.61 -14.43 6.82
C GLN A 14 -3.56 -13.23 7.04
N GLN A 15 -4.72 -13.21 6.36
CA GLN A 15 -5.74 -12.19 6.53
C GLN A 15 -6.38 -12.22 7.92
N ALA A 16 -6.59 -13.41 8.51
CA ALA A 16 -7.08 -13.54 9.88
C ALA A 16 -6.13 -12.89 10.89
N ILE A 17 -4.84 -13.20 10.79
CA ILE A 17 -3.82 -12.62 11.66
C ILE A 17 -3.68 -11.11 11.42
N CYS A 18 -3.81 -10.64 10.17
CA CYS A 18 -3.80 -9.22 9.83
C CYS A 18 -4.94 -8.45 10.53
N ARG A 19 -6.15 -9.03 10.59
CA ARG A 19 -7.27 -8.44 11.33
C ARG A 19 -6.95 -8.32 12.82
N ASP A 20 -6.27 -9.30 13.40
CA ASP A 20 -5.87 -9.24 14.81
C ASP A 20 -4.81 -8.15 15.06
N ILE A 21 -3.85 -7.98 14.16
CA ILE A 21 -2.89 -6.87 14.19
C ILE A 21 -3.61 -5.52 14.15
N GLN A 22 -4.58 -5.36 13.26
CA GLN A 22 -5.37 -4.13 13.14
C GLN A 22 -6.17 -3.83 14.41
N ARG A 23 -6.75 -4.85 15.05
CA ARG A 23 -7.45 -4.69 16.33
C ARG A 23 -6.51 -4.22 17.44
N GLU A 24 -5.32 -4.81 17.53
CA GLU A 24 -4.30 -4.40 18.50
C GLU A 24 -3.85 -2.94 18.28
N ALA A 25 -3.61 -2.55 17.02
CA ALA A 25 -3.25 -1.18 16.67
C ALA A 25 -4.33 -0.16 17.09
N MET A 26 -5.61 -0.54 16.98
CA MET A 26 -6.73 0.29 17.42
C MET A 26 -6.93 0.28 18.94
N ARG A 27 -6.39 -0.70 19.66
CA ARG A 27 -6.43 -0.73 21.14
C ARG A 27 -5.36 0.18 21.74
N GLU A 28 -4.14 0.10 21.24
CA GLU A 28 -3.01 0.88 21.73
C GLU A 28 -3.05 2.35 21.25
N VAL A 29 -3.74 2.61 20.12
CA VAL A 29 -3.90 3.93 19.48
C VAL A 29 -2.58 4.73 19.45
N PRO A 30 -1.51 4.20 18.84
CA PRO A 30 -0.23 4.91 18.77
C PRO A 30 -0.32 6.21 17.95
N TYR A 31 -1.31 6.33 17.06
CA TYR A 31 -1.66 7.54 16.32
C TYR A 31 -3.12 7.47 15.86
N TYR A 32 -3.72 8.62 15.54
CA TYR A 32 -5.07 8.71 15.01
C TYR A 32 -5.05 8.87 13.47
N PRO A 33 -5.59 7.93 12.70
CA PRO A 33 -5.63 8.05 11.24
C PRO A 33 -6.68 9.11 10.83
N LEU A 34 -6.22 10.19 10.21
CA LEU A 34 -7.10 11.29 9.75
C LEU A 34 -7.68 11.07 8.36
N GLY A 35 -7.16 10.11 7.61
CA GLY A 35 -7.62 9.79 6.26
C GLY A 35 -6.52 9.13 5.41
N GLN A 36 -6.80 8.98 4.12
CA GLN A 36 -5.88 8.46 3.13
C GLN A 36 -5.49 9.55 2.14
N TYR A 37 -4.18 9.67 1.89
CA TYR A 37 -3.66 10.52 0.82
C TYR A 37 -3.53 9.70 -0.46
N LEU A 38 -4.12 10.20 -1.55
CA LEU A 38 -3.85 9.72 -2.90
C LEU A 38 -2.77 10.61 -3.52
N GLN A 39 -1.89 10.04 -4.33
CA GLN A 39 -0.81 10.78 -4.99
C GLN A 39 -1.24 11.17 -6.42
N PRO A 40 -1.91 12.32 -6.62
CA PRO A 40 -2.25 12.78 -7.97
C PRO A 40 -0.97 13.18 -8.70
N THR A 41 -0.79 12.67 -9.91
CA THR A 41 0.33 13.04 -10.78
C THR A 41 -0.21 13.55 -12.11
N ALA A 42 0.18 14.77 -12.48
CA ALA A 42 -0.12 15.33 -13.78
C ALA A 42 1.10 15.20 -14.71
N TYR A 43 0.87 14.86 -15.97
CA TYR A 43 1.90 14.78 -17.00
C TYR A 43 1.34 15.21 -18.36
N ARG A 44 2.22 15.51 -19.30
CA ARG A 44 1.82 15.95 -20.65
C ARG A 44 1.05 14.84 -21.36
N SER A 45 0.01 15.20 -22.10
CA SER A 45 -0.84 14.25 -22.83
C SER A 45 -0.10 13.41 -23.88
N ASN A 46 1.04 13.89 -24.37
CA ASN A 46 1.84 13.20 -25.36
C ASN A 46 2.92 12.29 -24.75
N LEU A 47 2.85 11.99 -23.44
CA LEU A 47 3.75 11.06 -22.77
C LEU A 47 3.06 9.70 -22.59
N THR A 48 3.81 8.64 -22.82
CA THR A 48 3.44 7.24 -22.59
C THR A 48 4.48 6.55 -21.72
N GLY A 49 4.11 5.40 -21.15
CA GLY A 49 4.98 4.64 -20.26
C GLY A 49 5.07 5.21 -18.85
N ILE A 50 4.09 6.00 -18.41
CA ILE A 50 3.97 6.38 -16.99
C ILE A 50 3.53 5.14 -16.20
N LEU A 51 4.22 4.84 -15.10
CA LEU A 51 3.89 3.74 -14.19
C LEU A 51 3.11 4.25 -12.98
N ASP A 52 2.28 3.39 -12.41
CA ASP A 52 1.56 3.66 -11.15
C ASP A 52 2.52 3.71 -9.95
N GLY A 53 2.16 4.51 -8.95
CA GLY A 53 2.93 4.66 -7.72
C GLY A 53 3.92 5.80 -7.77
N PHE A 54 5.14 5.58 -7.26
CA PHE A 54 6.17 6.62 -7.25
C PHE A 54 6.65 6.93 -8.66
N ALA A 55 6.97 8.20 -8.90
CA ALA A 55 7.46 8.67 -10.19
C ALA A 55 8.76 7.94 -10.56
N THR A 56 8.66 7.09 -11.57
CA THR A 56 9.78 6.33 -12.15
C THR A 56 9.81 6.60 -13.64
N PHE A 57 11.01 6.82 -14.19
CA PHE A 57 11.20 7.33 -15.56
C PHE A 57 11.81 6.29 -16.51
N TRP A 58 11.71 5.01 -16.18
CA TRP A 58 12.41 3.94 -16.89
C TRP A 58 11.93 3.74 -18.34
N ASN A 59 10.64 3.92 -18.59
CA ASN A 59 9.97 3.60 -19.85
C ASN A 59 9.18 4.79 -20.42
N VAL A 60 9.36 5.97 -19.83
CA VAL A 60 8.64 7.19 -20.22
C VAL A 60 9.17 7.70 -21.55
N ARG A 61 8.27 7.90 -22.51
CA ARG A 61 8.59 8.41 -23.84
C ARG A 61 7.47 9.24 -24.41
N ARG A 62 7.76 10.02 -25.45
CA ARG A 62 6.72 10.68 -26.24
C ARG A 62 6.06 9.66 -27.18
N THR A 63 4.76 9.83 -27.39
CA THR A 63 4.06 9.28 -28.56
C THR A 63 4.57 9.92 -29.84
#